data_AF-A0AAW2IJN3-F1
#
_entry.id   AF-A0AAW2IJN3-F1
#
_cell.length_a   1.000
_cell.length_b   1.000
_cell.length_c   1.000
_cell.angle_alpha   90.00
_cell.angle_beta   90.00
_cell.angle_gamma   90.00
#
_symmetry.space_group_name_H-M   'P 1'
#
loop_
_entity.id
_entity.type
_entity.pdbx_description
1 polymer ?
#
loop_
_entity_poly.entity_id
_entity_poly.type
_entity_poly.pdbx_seq_one_letter_code
_entity_poly.pdbx_strand_id
1 'polypeptide(L)'
;MNQKSELESYLDEPRFSRVETFSILDWWKTNSPKLPILAKITSDILAVSATTVASEATFSVGGRVIDESWLCLLSDVVEALVVLDDWIGSIPKKIVDNAASSET
;
A
#
# COMPACT_ATOMS: atom_id res chain seq x y z
N MET A 1 -4.51 19.05 39.35
CA MET A 1 -5.63 18.64 38.48
C MET A 1 -5.03 17.80 37.37
N ASN A 2 -5.38 16.51 37.28
CA ASN A 2 -4.89 15.65 36.21
C ASN A 2 -5.71 15.97 34.95
N GLN A 3 -5.08 16.53 33.92
CA GLN A 3 -5.76 16.73 32.64
C GLN A 3 -5.91 15.37 31.97
N LYS A 4 -7.15 14.95 31.75
CA LYS A 4 -7.47 13.72 31.02
C LYS A 4 -7.08 13.91 29.56
N SER A 5 -6.37 12.94 29.00
CA SER A 5 -6.06 12.93 27.57
C SER A 5 -7.31 12.66 26.73
N GLU A 6 -7.30 13.05 25.45
CA GLU A 6 -8.38 12.71 24.51
C GLU A 6 -8.62 11.20 24.45
N LEU A 7 -7.56 10.41 24.49
CA LEU A 7 -7.64 8.95 24.46
C LEU A 7 -8.36 8.40 25.70
N GLU A 8 -8.00 8.88 26.89
CA GLU A 8 -8.68 8.47 28.13
C GLU A 8 -10.15 8.90 28.13
N SER A 9 -10.46 10.09 27.59
CA SER A 9 -11.85 10.52 27.44
C SER A 9 -12.64 9.63 26.48
N TYR A 10 -12.01 9.16 25.41
CA TYR A 10 -12.62 8.22 24.46
C TYR A 10 -12.85 6.84 25.07
N LEU A 11 -11.89 6.33 25.85
CA LEU A 11 -11.98 5.01 26.46
C LEU A 11 -13.04 4.92 27.57
N ASP A 12 -13.40 6.05 28.17
CA ASP A 12 -14.45 6.16 29.17
C ASP A 12 -15.86 6.32 28.58
N GLU A 13 -15.99 6.57 27.27
CA GLU A 13 -17.29 6.66 26.62
C GLU A 13 -18.00 5.29 26.63
N PRO A 14 -19.34 5.26 26.85
CA PRO A 14 -20.12 4.03 26.81
C PRO A 14 -20.02 3.36 25.44
N ARG A 15 -19.85 2.03 25.44
CA ARG A 15 -19.74 1.23 24.22
C ARG A 15 -21.10 1.09 23.55
N PHE A 16 -21.16 1.35 22.25
CA PHE A 16 -22.37 1.16 21.44
C PHE A 16 -22.77 -0.32 21.37
N SER A 17 -24.08 -0.58 21.46
CA SER A 17 -24.62 -1.93 21.26
C SER A 17 -24.52 -2.31 19.78
N ARG A 18 -24.25 -3.58 19.49
CA ARG A 18 -24.11 -4.09 18.11
C ARG A 18 -25.45 -4.24 17.36
N VAL A 19 -26.57 -3.91 18.01
CA VAL A 19 -27.94 -4.17 17.54
C VAL A 19 -28.56 -2.90 16.91
N GLU A 20 -28.02 -1.73 17.23
CA GLU A 20 -28.48 -0.46 16.67
C GLU A 20 -27.75 -0.12 15.37
N THR A 21 -28.44 0.55 14.45
CA THR A 21 -27.84 1.14 13.24
C THR A 21 -26.94 2.30 13.64
N PHE A 22 -25.74 2.00 14.12
CA PHE A 22 -24.75 2.97 14.57
C PHE A 22 -23.84 3.39 13.42
N SER A 23 -23.84 4.69 13.09
CA SER A 23 -22.91 5.28 12.14
C SER A 23 -21.66 5.80 12.85
N ILE A 24 -20.55 5.06 12.73
CA ILE A 24 -19.27 5.46 13.31
C ILE A 24 -18.77 6.80 12.77
N LEU A 25 -19.07 7.11 11.50
CA LEU A 25 -18.68 8.37 10.86
C LEU A 25 -19.43 9.58 11.46
N ASP A 26 -20.72 9.42 11.72
CA ASP A 26 -21.51 10.48 12.33
C ASP A 26 -21.11 10.71 13.79
N TRP A 27 -20.76 9.63 14.51
CA TRP A 27 -20.23 9.74 15.86
C TRP A 27 -18.94 10.56 15.92
N TRP A 28 -17.98 10.29 15.03
CA TRP A 28 -16.74 11.06 14.96
C TRP A 28 -16.95 12.50 14.52
N LYS A 29 -17.91 12.77 13.61
CA LYS A 29 -18.29 14.15 13.26
C LYS A 29 -18.80 14.93 14.46
N THR A 30 -19.68 14.33 15.26
CA THR A 30 -20.26 14.98 16.45
C THR A 30 -19.21 15.17 17.56
N ASN A 31 -18.27 14.24 17.70
CA ASN A 31 -17.26 14.29 18.77
C ASN A 31 -15.94 14.97 18.37
N SER A 32 -15.76 15.34 17.10
CA SER A 32 -14.59 16.04 16.59
C SER A 32 -14.19 17.30 17.38
N PRO A 33 -15.12 18.17 17.84
CA PRO A 33 -14.74 19.33 18.65
C PRO A 33 -14.15 18.96 20.03
N LYS A 34 -14.51 17.80 20.59
CA LYS A 34 -14.04 17.31 21.89
C LYS A 34 -12.77 16.46 21.78
N LEU A 35 -12.63 15.74 20.67
CA LEU A 35 -11.56 14.77 20.40
C LEU A 35 -10.88 15.07 19.05
N PRO A 36 -10.33 16.29 18.82
CA PRO A 36 -9.88 16.72 17.49
C PRO A 36 -8.71 15.90 16.94
N ILE A 37 -7.77 15.47 17.80
CA ILE A 37 -6.62 14.68 17.36
C ILE A 37 -7.10 13.28 16.98
N LEU A 38 -7.92 12.68 17.84
CA LEU A 38 -8.41 11.32 17.63
C LEU A 38 -9.39 11.23 16.45
N ALA A 39 -10.23 12.24 16.25
CA ALA A 39 -11.13 12.32 15.10
C ALA A 39 -10.36 12.42 13.77
N LYS A 40 -9.21 13.11 13.74
CA LYS A 40 -8.35 13.19 12.56
C LYS A 40 -7.74 11.84 12.23
N ILE A 41 -7.10 11.19 13.20
CA ILE A 41 -6.49 9.85 13.03
C ILE A 41 -7.55 8.85 12.56
N THR A 42 -8.73 8.87 13.18
CA THR A 42 -9.79 7.93 12.83
C THR A 42 -10.35 8.20 11.42
N SER A 43 -10.46 9.46 11.01
CA SER A 43 -10.87 9.81 9.65
C SER A 43 -9.88 9.30 8.61
N ASP A 44 -8.57 9.40 8.86
CA ASP A 44 -7.54 8.89 7.96
C ASP A 44 -7.62 7.36 7.83
N ILE A 45 -7.80 6.64 8.96
CA ILE A 45 -7.94 5.18 8.98
C ILE A 45 -9.22 4.72 8.25
N LEU A 46 -10.34 5.40 8.49
CA LEU A 46 -11.62 5.09 7.85
C LEU A 46 -11.59 5.41 6.35
N ALA A 47 -10.90 6.48 5.95
CA ALA A 47 -10.71 6.83 4.54
C ALA A 47 -9.93 5.74 3.79
N VAL A 48 -8.85 5.22 4.37
CA VAL A 48 -8.10 4.09 3.81
C VAL A 48 -8.99 2.86 3.66
N SER A 49 -9.77 2.54 4.70
CA SER A 49 -10.67 1.37 4.65
C SER A 49 -11.72 1.51 3.56
N ALA A 50 -12.29 2.71 3.39
CA ALA A 50 -13.26 3.00 2.34
C ALA A 50 -12.66 2.92 0.93
N THR A 51 -11.43 3.41 0.72
CA THR A 51 -10.76 3.35 -0.58
C THR A 51 -10.31 1.94 -0.92
N THR A 52 -9.79 1.17 0.03
CA THR A 52 -9.42 -0.24 -0.20
C THR A 52 -10.64 -1.07 -0.59
N VAL A 53 -11.76 -0.96 0.13
CA VAL A 53 -12.99 -1.67 -0.22
C VAL A 53 -13.53 -1.22 -1.58
N ALA A 54 -13.46 0.08 -1.90
CA ALA A 54 -13.86 0.58 -3.22
C ALA A 54 -12.91 0.13 -4.33
N SER A 55 -11.60 0.06 -4.08
CA SER A 55 -10.60 -0.43 -5.02
C SER A 55 -10.73 -1.93 -5.23
N GLU A 56 -10.97 -2.74 -4.20
CA GLU A 56 -11.27 -4.17 -4.34
C GLU A 56 -12.59 -4.40 -5.06
N ALA A 57 -13.64 -3.61 -4.79
CA ALA A 57 -14.90 -3.70 -5.52
C ALA A 57 -14.74 -3.32 -7.00
N THR A 58 -13.98 -2.27 -7.27
CA THR A 58 -13.67 -1.81 -8.64
C THR A 58 -12.75 -2.79 -9.37
N PHE A 59 -11.75 -3.35 -8.68
CA PHE A 59 -10.83 -4.37 -9.18
C PHE A 59 -11.54 -5.70 -9.37
N SER A 60 -12.48 -6.07 -8.51
CA SER A 60 -13.30 -7.26 -8.67
C SER A 60 -14.21 -7.15 -9.91
N VAL A 61 -14.64 -5.94 -10.28
CA VAL A 61 -15.30 -5.67 -11.56
C VAL A 61 -14.29 -5.66 -12.71
N GLY A 62 -13.07 -5.17 -12.49
CA GLY A 62 -11.96 -5.08 -13.46
C GLY A 62 -11.10 -6.35 -13.62
N GLY A 63 -11.36 -7.42 -12.86
CA GLY A 63 -10.49 -8.59 -12.76
C GLY A 63 -10.31 -9.37 -14.07
N ARG A 64 -11.19 -9.15 -15.06
CA ARG A 64 -11.01 -9.69 -16.41
C ARG A 64 -10.02 -8.91 -17.28
N VAL A 65 -9.85 -7.61 -17.04
CA VAL A 65 -8.99 -6.72 -17.85
C VAL A 65 -7.56 -6.70 -17.30
N ILE A 66 -7.41 -6.87 -15.99
CA ILE A 66 -6.12 -6.84 -15.32
C ILE A 66 -5.34 -8.14 -15.56
N ASP A 67 -5.97 -9.32 -15.50
CA ASP A 67 -5.26 -10.59 -15.77
C ASP A 67 -4.53 -10.57 -17.13
N GLU A 68 -5.20 -10.11 -18.19
CA GLU A 68 -4.63 -10.00 -19.53
C GLU A 68 -3.52 -8.94 -19.63
N SER A 69 -3.66 -7.78 -18.98
CA SER A 69 -2.61 -6.75 -18.99
C SER A 69 -1.36 -7.18 -18.21
N TRP A 70 -1.54 -7.93 -17.11
CA TRP A 70 -0.43 -8.42 -16.31
C TRP A 70 0.28 -9.60 -16.99
N LEU A 71 -0.44 -10.44 -17.73
CA LEU A 71 0.16 -11.48 -18.57
C LEU A 71 0.99 -10.88 -19.72
N CYS A 72 0.52 -9.80 -20.36
CA CYS A 72 1.30 -9.07 -21.37
C CYS A 72 2.54 -8.38 -20.77
N LEU A 73 2.39 -7.68 -19.65
CA LEU A 73 3.53 -7.04 -18.96
C LEU A 73 4.56 -8.08 -18.47
N LEU A 74 4.10 -9.22 -17.96
CA LEU A 74 5.00 -10.32 -17.55
C LEU A 74 5.72 -10.91 -18.77
N SER A 75 5.05 -11.05 -19.90
CA SER A 75 5.67 -11.48 -21.17
C SER A 75 6.75 -10.50 -21.61
N ASP A 76 6.45 -9.19 -21.63
CA ASP A 76 7.41 -8.15 -22.03
C ASP A 76 8.63 -8.11 -21.10
N VAL A 77 8.41 -8.30 -19.79
CA VAL A 77 9.49 -8.35 -18.79
C VAL A 77 10.34 -9.61 -18.96
N VAL A 78 9.74 -10.77 -19.23
CA VAL A 78 10.47 -12.01 -19.49
C VAL A 78 11.29 -11.89 -20.78
N GLU A 79 10.73 -11.32 -21.85
CA GLU A 79 11.45 -11.08 -23.10
C GLU A 79 12.64 -10.15 -22.90
N ALA A 80 12.45 -9.02 -22.18
CA ALA A 80 13.53 -8.10 -21.87
C ALA A 80 14.66 -8.73 -21.05
N LEU A 81 14.32 -9.63 -20.11
CA LEU A 81 15.31 -10.38 -19.32
C LEU A 81 16.10 -11.38 -20.17
N VAL A 82 15.44 -12.09 -21.08
CA VAL A 82 16.11 -13.03 -22.01
C VAL A 82 17.05 -12.27 -22.94
N VAL A 83 16.63 -11.12 -23.47
CA VAL A 83 17.49 -10.26 -24.31
C VAL A 83 18.69 -9.72 -23.53
N LEU A 84 18.50 -9.34 -22.27
CA LEU A 84 19.59 -8.85 -21.42
C LEU A 84 20.60 -9.97 -21.09
N ASP A 85 20.12 -11.18 -20.83
CA ASP A 85 20.98 -12.35 -20.57
C ASP A 85 21.80 -12.74 -21.81
N ASP A 86 21.16 -12.79 -22.99
CA ASP A 86 21.83 -13.03 -24.27
C ASP A 86 22.88 -11.95 -24.57
N TRP A 87 22.54 -10.69 -24.32
CA TRP A 87 23.48 -9.57 -24.50
C TRP A 87 24.70 -9.69 -23.59
N ILE A 88 24.51 -10.01 -22.31
CA ILE A 88 25.60 -10.19 -21.34
C ILE A 88 26.49 -11.38 -21.74
N GLY A 89 25.90 -12.47 -22.23
CA GLY A 89 26.63 -13.62 -22.76
C GLY A 89 27.41 -13.33 -24.04
N SER A 90 26.94 -12.37 -24.84
CA SER A 90 27.56 -11.93 -26.10
C SER A 90 28.70 -10.92 -25.91
N ILE A 91 28.92 -10.39 -24.69
CA ILE A 91 30.06 -9.51 -24.40
C ILE A 91 31.37 -10.33 -24.56
N PRO A 92 32.25 -9.98 -25.52
CA PRO A 92 33.48 -10.74 -25.74
C PRO A 92 34.41 -10.62 -24.53
N LYS A 93 34.74 -11.77 -23.92
CA LYS A 93 35.73 -11.93 -22.83
C LYS A 93 37.17 -11.62 -23.28
N LYS A 94 37.48 -10.38 -23.68
CA LYS A 94 38.86 -9.98 -24.01
C LYS A 94 39.33 -8.72 -23.29
N ILE A 95 38.99 -8.58 -22.01
CA ILE A 95 39.51 -7.50 -21.14
C ILE A 95 40.25 -8.03 -19.89
N VAL A 96 40.16 -9.32 -19.56
CA VAL A 96 40.74 -9.85 -18.30
C VAL A 96 42.20 -10.34 -18.40
N ASP A 97 42.74 -10.60 -19.60
CA ASP A 97 44.09 -11.20 -19.71
C ASP A 97 45.24 -10.22 -19.98
N ASN A 98 44.97 -8.92 -20.20
CA ASN A 98 46.04 -7.96 -20.55
C ASN A 98 46.69 -7.22 -19.36
N ALA A 99 46.37 -7.59 -18.12
CA ALA A 99 46.97 -7.00 -16.91
C ALA A 99 48.04 -7.88 -16.24
N ALA A 100 48.39 -9.04 -16.82
CA ALA A 100 49.28 -10.02 -16.18
C ALA A 100 50.47 -10.48 -17.06
N SER A 101 50.97 -9.66 -17.98
CA SER A 101 52.21 -10.02 -18.71
C SER A 101 53.16 -8.83 -18.87
N SER A 102 54.23 -8.92 -18.05
CA SER A 102 55.58 -8.30 -18.13
C SER A 102 55.66 -6.77 -18.04
N GLU A 103 55.78 -6.13 -16.88
CA GLU A 103 56.98 -6.09 -15.99
C GLU A 103 57.94 -7.30 -16.08
N THR A 104 58.97 -7.17 -16.92
CA THR A 104 60.41 -7.27 -16.60
C THR A 104 61.21 -6.83 -17.82
#